data_AF-M3XTN0-F1
#
_entry.id   AF-M3XTN0-F1
#
_cell.length_a   1.000
_cell.length_b   1.000
_cell.length_c   1.000
_cell.angle_alpha   90.00
_cell.angle_beta   90.00
_cell.angle_gamma   90.00
#
_symmetry.space_group_name_H-M   'P 1'
#
loop_
_entity.id
_entity.type
_entity.pdbx_description
1 polymer ?
#
loop_
_entity_poly.entity_id
_entity_poly.type
_entity_poly.pdbx_seq_one_letter_code
_entity_poly.pdbx_strand_id
1 'polypeptide(L)'
;MTFVYTWEVPRDVGPTSADPNCLTWLYYSSVNLPNDINSGLVGPLLVCRSGSLGEDGKQKGKDKEFYLLATIFDENKSYLLDENIETFTTKPEN
;
A
#
# COMPACT_ATOMS: atom_id res chain seq x y z
N MET A 1 18.60 12.45 4.26
CA MET A 1 17.57 13.52 4.41
C MET A 1 16.27 12.83 4.74
N THR A 2 15.54 13.30 5.74
CA THR A 2 14.28 12.70 6.19
C THR A 2 13.16 13.71 5.99
N PHE A 3 11.98 13.25 5.57
CA PHE A 3 10.83 14.11 5.32
C PHE A 3 9.61 13.61 6.12
N VAL A 4 8.78 14.54 6.58
CA VAL A 4 7.53 14.25 7.29
C VAL A 4 6.36 14.70 6.42
N TYR A 5 5.52 13.75 6.02
CA TYR A 5 4.29 14.03 5.29
C TYR A 5 3.13 14.28 6.27
N THR A 6 2.35 15.32 6.00
CA THR A 6 1.13 15.63 6.76
C THR A 6 -0.06 15.60 5.82
N TRP A 7 -1.05 14.75 6.14
CA TRP A 7 -2.30 14.64 5.41
C TRP A 7 -3.47 14.82 6.38
N GLU A 8 -4.55 15.41 5.88
CA GLU A 8 -5.81 15.51 6.61
C GLU A 8 -6.85 14.61 5.95
N VAL A 9 -7.77 14.07 6.76
CA VAL A 9 -8.86 13.21 6.31
C VAL A 9 -10.17 13.99 6.46
N PRO A 10 -10.56 14.81 5.46
CA PRO A 10 -11.85 15.48 5.47
C PRO A 10 -13.01 14.48 5.31
N ARG A 11 -14.23 14.91 5.62
CA ARG A 11 -15.42 14.04 5.51
C ARG A 11 -15.65 13.50 4.11
N ASP A 12 -15.26 14.27 3.09
CA ASP A 12 -15.55 13.96 1.68
C ASP A 12 -14.69 12.82 1.12
N VAL A 13 -13.56 12.49 1.75
CA VAL A 13 -12.71 11.33 1.39
C VAL A 13 -12.96 10.11 2.29
N GLY A 14 -13.83 10.28 3.29
CA GLY A 14 -14.23 9.23 4.21
C GLY A 14 -15.49 8.49 3.75
N PRO A 15 -15.90 7.44 4.49
CA PRO A 15 -17.12 6.69 4.16
C PRO A 15 -18.38 7.54 4.28
N THR A 16 -19.21 7.54 3.23
CA THR A 16 -20.56 8.14 3.22
C THR A 16 -21.54 7.32 4.06
N SER A 17 -22.79 7.75 4.21
CA SER A 17 -23.80 7.00 4.98
C SER A 17 -24.16 5.63 4.38
N ALA A 18 -23.98 5.46 3.07
CA ALA A 18 -24.23 4.19 2.38
C ALA A 18 -23.02 3.24 2.43
N ASP A 19 -21.83 3.75 2.74
CA ASP A 19 -20.60 2.98 2.75
C ASP A 19 -20.41 2.17 4.04
N PRO A 20 -19.60 1.09 3.98
CA PRO A 20 -19.10 0.42 5.17
C PRO A 20 -18.33 1.39 6.09
N ASN A 21 -18.07 0.97 7.33
CA ASN A 21 -17.37 1.82 8.30
C ASN A 21 -15.94 2.20 7.87
N CYS A 22 -15.30 1.41 7.01
CA CYS A 22 -13.95 1.66 6.53
C CYS A 22 -13.87 1.44 5.02
N LEU A 23 -13.13 2.31 4.35
CA LEU A 23 -12.79 2.22 2.93
C LEU A 23 -11.31 1.88 2.80
N THR A 24 -10.98 1.02 1.84
CA THR A 24 -9.59 0.65 1.52
C THR A 24 -9.07 1.53 0.40
N TRP A 25 -7.95 2.17 0.67
CA TRP A 25 -7.12 2.96 -0.24
C TRP A 25 -5.74 2.31 -0.37
N LEU A 26 -4.92 2.86 -1.25
CA LEU A 26 -3.51 2.50 -1.37
C LEU A 26 -2.66 3.73 -1.11
N TYR A 27 -1.52 3.52 -0.46
CA TYR A 27 -0.39 4.43 -0.56
C TYR A 27 0.71 3.77 -1.39
N TYR A 28 1.47 4.55 -2.12
CA TYR A 28 2.60 4.09 -2.92
C TYR A 28 3.60 5.21 -3.11
N SER A 29 4.85 4.85 -3.40
CA SER A 29 5.82 5.83 -3.86
C SER A 29 5.43 6.32 -5.26
N SER A 30 5.47 7.63 -5.46
CA SER A 30 5.09 8.30 -6.71
C SER A 30 6.26 9.02 -7.38
N VAL A 31 7.50 8.60 -7.10
CA VAL A 31 8.70 9.17 -7.71
C VAL A 31 8.81 8.70 -9.15
N ASN A 32 8.64 7.39 -9.37
CA ASN A 32 8.50 6.78 -10.68
C ASN A 32 7.54 5.60 -10.59
N LEU A 33 6.26 5.89 -10.77
CA LEU A 33 5.13 5.02 -10.46
C LEU A 33 5.27 3.55 -10.92
N PRO A 34 5.57 3.25 -12.20
CA PRO A 34 5.65 1.84 -12.61
C PRO A 34 6.79 1.12 -11.90
N ASN A 35 7.96 1.74 -11.76
CA ASN A 35 9.10 1.09 -11.12
C ASN A 35 8.90 0.95 -9.61
N ASP A 36 8.41 2.00 -8.96
CA ASP A 36 8.19 2.06 -7.52
C ASP A 36 7.24 0.95 -7.05
N ILE A 37 6.08 0.81 -7.71
CA ILE A 37 5.08 -0.20 -7.36
C ILE A 37 5.61 -1.61 -7.67
N ASN A 38 6.24 -1.81 -8.84
CA ASN A 38 6.77 -3.12 -9.20
C ASN A 38 7.97 -3.55 -8.35
N SER A 39 8.69 -2.59 -7.74
CA SER A 39 9.72 -2.85 -6.73
C SER A 39 9.15 -3.09 -5.33
N GLY A 40 7.82 -3.03 -5.16
CA GLY A 40 7.14 -3.33 -3.90
C GLY A 40 6.79 -2.11 -3.02
N LEU A 41 7.01 -0.87 -3.47
CA LEU A 41 6.70 0.35 -2.71
C LEU A 41 5.21 0.72 -2.78
N VAL A 42 4.36 -0.17 -2.28
CA VAL A 42 2.90 -0.03 -2.24
C VAL A 42 2.33 -0.69 -0.98
N GLY A 43 1.29 -0.12 -0.39
CA GLY A 43 0.63 -0.70 0.78
C GLY A 43 -0.82 -0.22 0.96
N PRO A 44 -1.60 -0.92 1.80
CA PRO A 44 -2.97 -0.54 2.09
C PRO A 44 -3.04 0.67 3.03
N LEU A 45 -4.00 1.54 2.81
CA LEU A 45 -4.38 2.64 3.70
C LEU A 45 -5.87 2.53 3.99
N LEU A 46 -6.28 2.52 5.26
CA LEU A 46 -7.69 2.48 5.62
C LEU A 46 -8.18 3.83 6.10
N VAL A 47 -9.30 4.28 5.54
CA VAL A 47 -10.00 5.48 6.00
C VAL A 47 -11.33 5.07 6.59
N CYS A 48 -11.52 5.33 7.87
CA CYS A 48 -12.68 4.85 8.63
C CYS A 48 -13.53 6.00 9.17
N ARG A 49 -14.82 5.71 9.35
CA ARG A 49 -15.79 6.62 9.95
C ARG A 49 -15.39 6.91 11.39
N SER A 50 -15.53 8.18 11.81
CA SER A 50 -15.22 8.58 13.17
C SER A 50 -15.95 7.72 14.21
N GLY A 51 -15.23 7.28 15.24
CA GLY A 51 -15.73 6.41 16.31
C GLY A 51 -15.81 4.92 15.99
N SER A 52 -15.56 4.50 14.74
CA SER A 52 -15.64 3.09 14.33
C SER A 52 -14.39 2.25 14.64
N LEU A 53 -13.27 2.90 14.93
CA LEU A 53 -12.02 2.25 15.32
C LEU A 53 -11.86 2.17 16.84
N GLY A 54 -11.25 1.08 17.32
CA GLY A 54 -10.76 0.92 18.69
C GLY A 54 -9.44 1.65 18.93
N GLU A 55 -8.93 1.60 20.16
CA GLU A 55 -7.63 2.19 20.52
C GLU A 55 -6.45 1.50 19.81
N ASP A 56 -6.63 0.24 19.40
CA ASP A 56 -5.65 -0.55 18.64
C ASP A 56 -5.71 -0.29 17.13
N GLY A 57 -6.56 0.65 16.68
CA GLY A 57 -6.73 0.99 15.28
C GLY A 57 -7.56 -0.02 14.47
N LYS A 58 -8.10 -1.07 15.10
CA LYS A 58 -8.95 -2.06 14.43
C LYS A 58 -10.41 -1.62 14.42
N GLN A 59 -11.16 -2.09 13.44
CA GLN A 59 -12.59 -1.83 13.40
C GLN A 59 -13.32 -2.53 14.56
N LYS A 60 -14.11 -1.78 15.31
CA LYS A 60 -14.95 -2.31 16.40
C LYS A 60 -15.92 -3.37 15.87
N GLY A 61 -16.04 -4.47 16.60
CA GLY A 61 -16.93 -5.58 16.25
C GLY A 61 -16.46 -6.42 15.06
N LYS A 62 -15.18 -6.32 14.68
CA LYS A 62 -14.53 -7.21 13.72
C LYS A 62 -13.41 -7.98 14.40
N ASP A 63 -13.50 -9.31 14.36
CA ASP A 63 -12.48 -10.18 14.99
C ASP A 63 -11.20 -10.26 14.16
N LYS A 64 -11.32 -10.10 12.83
CA LYS A 64 -10.23 -10.24 11.86
C LYS A 64 -10.39 -9.24 10.72
N GLU A 65 -9.26 -8.73 10.25
CA GLU A 65 -9.15 -7.84 9.11
C GLU A 65 -8.10 -8.42 8.14
N PHE A 66 -8.38 -8.38 6.85
CA PHE A 66 -7.50 -8.91 5.81
C PHE A 66 -7.30 -7.86 4.72
N TYR A 67 -6.06 -7.76 4.21
CA TYR A 67 -5.69 -6.83 3.16
C TYR A 67 -5.08 -7.65 2.01
N LEU A 68 -5.73 -7.62 0.85
CA LEU A 68 -5.29 -8.36 -0.32
C LEU A 68 -5.11 -7.37 -1.47
N LEU A 69 -3.89 -7.31 -2.00
CA LEU A 69 -3.57 -6.61 -3.23
C LEU A 69 -3.34 -7.65 -4.33
N ALA A 70 -4.33 -7.81 -5.22
CA ALA A 70 -4.16 -8.61 -6.43
C ALA A 70 -3.59 -7.70 -7.53
N THR A 71 -2.33 -7.93 -7.90
CA THR A 71 -1.63 -7.16 -8.94
C THR A 71 -0.62 -8.04 -9.68
N ILE A 72 -0.21 -7.58 -10.86
CA ILE A 72 0.92 -8.17 -11.60
C ILE A 72 2.17 -7.40 -11.20
N PHE A 73 3.07 -8.06 -10.48
CA PHE A 73 4.41 -7.54 -10.24
C PHE A 73 5.31 -7.91 -11.42
N ASP A 74 5.64 -6.91 -12.25
CA ASP A 74 6.55 -7.02 -13.38
C ASP A 74 7.98 -6.69 -12.92
N GLU A 75 8.72 -7.71 -12.50
CA GLU A 75 10.11 -7.57 -12.01
C GLU A 75 11.06 -6.94 -13.04
N ASN A 76 10.73 -6.97 -14.34
CA ASN A 76 11.53 -6.26 -15.35
C ASN A 76 11.50 -4.73 -15.17
N LYS A 77 10.59 -4.22 -14.35
CA LYS A 77 10.48 -2.80 -13.98
C LYS A 77 10.95 -2.53 -12.55
N SER A 78 11.43 -3.53 -11.84
CA SER A 78 11.97 -3.37 -10.50
C SER A 78 13.31 -2.63 -10.53
N TYR A 79 13.58 -1.82 -9.52
CA TYR A 79 14.94 -1.27 -9.30
C TYR A 79 15.94 -2.35 -8.92
N LEU A 80 15.45 -3.50 -8.45
CA LEU A 80 16.27 -4.62 -8.00
C LEU A 80 16.53 -5.63 -9.11
N LEU A 81 16.14 -5.35 -10.36
CA LEU A 81 16.27 -6.30 -11.47
C LEU A 81 17.71 -6.81 -11.62
N ASP A 82 18.68 -5.90 -11.73
CA ASP A 82 20.08 -6.27 -11.95
C ASP A 82 20.66 -7.04 -10.76
N GLU A 83 20.42 -6.56 -9.52
CA GLU A 83 20.85 -7.24 -8.29
C GLU A 83 20.24 -8.64 -8.16
N ASN A 84 18.95 -8.80 -8.50
CA ASN A 84 18.26 -10.07 -8.48
C ASN A 84 18.85 -11.04 -9.52
N ILE A 85 19.18 -10.56 -10.73
CA ILE A 85 19.81 -11.38 -11.76
C ILE A 85 21.18 -11.87 -11.28
N GLU A 86 22.03 -10.97 -10.77
CA GLU A 86 23.36 -11.33 -10.25
C GLU A 86 23.28 -12.32 -9.09
N THR A 87 22.30 -12.17 -8.20
CA THR A 87 22.18 -12.97 -6.99
C THR A 87 21.57 -14.35 -7.25
N PHE A 88 20.56 -14.44 -8.11
CA PHE A 88 19.72 -15.64 -8.24
C PHE A 88 19.95 -16.45 -9.51
N THR A 89 20.67 -15.92 -10.50
CA THR A 89 20.98 -16.67 -11.74
C THR A 89 22.33 -17.36 -11.65
N THR A 90 22.44 -18.54 -12.28
CA THR A 90 23.70 -19.30 -12.33
C THR A 90 24.70 -18.77 -13.37
N LYS A 91 24.25 -17.89 -14.28
CA LYS A 91 25.03 -17.32 -15.39
C LYS A 91 24.54 -15.90 -15.72
N PRO A 92 24.91 -14.89 -14.91
CA PRO A 92 24.39 -13.53 -15.06
C PRO A 92 24.95 -12.75 -16.26
N GLU A 93 26.12 -13.12 -16.80
CA GLU A 93 26.82 -12.36 -17.86
C GLU A 93 26.70 -12.94 -19.29
N ASN A 94 25.64 -13.69 -19.60
CA ASN A 94 25.45 -14.29 -20.93
C ASN A 94 24.68 -13.39 -21.90
#